data_AF-A0A086MJ65-F1
#
_entry.id   AF-A0A086MJ65-F1
#
_cell.length_a   1.000
_cell.length_b   1.000
_cell.length_c   1.000
_cell.angle_alpha   90.00
_cell.angle_beta   90.00
_cell.angle_gamma   90.00
#
_symmetry.space_group_name_H-M   'P 1'
#
loop_
_entity.id
_entity.type
_entity.pdbx_description
1 polymer ?
#
loop_
_entity_poly.entity_id
_entity_poly.type
_entity_poly.pdbx_seq_one_letter_code
_entity_poly.pdbx_strand_id
1 'polypeptide(L)'
;MQLNGIHDLIPFLNHLDRESIYYRLDHLRDDSIMVSFTLVGVRVELDFFSDHVEFSYFQGTEAVETDTGLLERLMREHWGDD
;
A
#
# COMPACT_ATOMS: atom_id res chain seq x y z
N MET A 1 15.93 -7.58 -0.73
CA MET A 1 15.45 -8.60 0.23
C MET A 1 14.45 -9.48 -0.51
N GLN A 2 14.46 -10.79 -0.27
CA GLN A 2 13.43 -11.70 -0.79
C GLN A 2 12.46 -12.00 0.36
N LEU A 3 11.16 -11.84 0.11
CA LEU A 3 10.09 -12.08 1.06
C LEU A 3 9.36 -13.37 0.66
N ASN A 4 9.14 -14.26 1.62
CA ASN A 4 8.60 -15.59 1.39
C ASN A 4 7.31 -15.86 2.19
N GLY A 5 6.89 -14.96 3.06
CA GLY A 5 5.66 -15.10 3.85
C GLY A 5 5.74 -14.38 5.19
N ILE A 6 4.77 -14.64 6.06
CA ILE A 6 4.53 -13.88 7.30
C ILE A 6 5.70 -13.92 8.29
N HIS A 7 6.56 -14.94 8.20
CA HIS A 7 7.79 -15.00 9.00
C HIS A 7 8.76 -13.84 8.67
N ASP A 8 8.65 -13.25 7.49
CA ASP A 8 9.44 -12.10 7.05
C ASP A 8 8.79 -10.75 7.38
N LEU A 9 7.59 -10.72 7.98
CA LEU A 9 6.87 -9.49 8.30
C LEU A 9 7.70 -8.58 9.22
N ILE A 10 8.12 -9.07 10.39
CA ILE A 10 8.89 -8.26 11.34
C ILE A 10 10.23 -7.76 10.74
N PRO A 11 11.04 -8.59 10.07
CA PRO A 11 12.21 -8.11 9.32
C PRO A 11 11.89 -7.01 8.30
N PHE A 12 10.78 -7.11 7.59
CA PHE A 12 10.33 -6.09 6.64
C PHE A 12 9.92 -4.79 7.33
N LEU A 13 9.15 -4.85 8.44
CA LEU A 13 8.77 -3.65 9.19
C LEU A 13 10.00 -2.92 9.76
N ASN A 14 10.96 -3.67 10.31
CA ASN A 14 12.23 -3.10 10.76
C ASN A 14 13.01 -2.44 9.60
N HIS A 15 12.89 -2.96 8.38
CA HIS A 15 13.50 -2.32 7.23
C HIS A 15 12.83 -0.98 6.91
N LEU A 16 11.50 -0.91 6.91
CA LEU A 16 10.76 0.34 6.71
C LEU A 16 11.12 1.39 7.78
N ASP A 17 11.20 0.97 9.05
CA ASP A 17 11.58 1.83 10.16
C ASP A 17 12.98 2.44 9.96
N ARG A 18 13.96 1.64 9.52
CA ARG A 18 15.32 2.12 9.23
C ARG A 18 15.36 3.15 8.11
N GLU A 19 14.51 2.99 7.09
CA GLU A 19 14.39 3.93 5.97
C GLU A 19 13.46 5.11 6.29
N SER A 20 12.91 5.18 7.51
CA SER A 20 11.92 6.20 7.92
C SER A 20 10.68 6.23 7.01
N ILE A 21 10.27 5.08 6.47
CA ILE A 21 9.06 4.93 5.66
C ILE A 21 7.89 4.62 6.59
N TYR A 22 6.90 5.51 6.63
CA TYR A 22 5.67 5.28 7.38
C TYR A 22 4.82 4.20 6.72
N TYR A 23 4.27 3.30 7.54
CA TYR A 23 3.39 2.24 7.08
C TYR A 23 2.21 2.06 8.03
N ARG A 24 1.19 1.35 7.54
CA ARG A 24 0.03 0.90 8.29
C ARG A 24 -0.11 -0.61 8.14
N LEU A 25 -0.51 -1.26 9.22
CA LEU A 25 -0.89 -2.67 9.23
C LEU A 25 -2.41 -2.81 9.27
N ASP A 26 -2.94 -3.69 8.44
CA ASP A 26 -4.36 -4.02 8.40
C ASP A 26 -4.54 -5.54 8.29
N HIS A 27 -5.60 -6.07 8.91
CA HIS A 27 -6.04 -7.45 8.76
C HIS A 27 -7.36 -7.44 8.00
N LEU A 28 -7.27 -7.51 6.66
CA LEU A 28 -8.41 -7.39 5.75
C LEU A 28 -8.92 -8.76 5.25
N ARG A 29 -8.03 -9.76 5.18
CA ARG A 29 -8.33 -11.15 4.86
C ARG A 29 -8.03 -12.01 6.09
N ASP A 30 -8.63 -13.18 6.19
CA ASP A 30 -8.46 -14.08 7.33
C ASP A 30 -7.11 -14.83 7.34
N ASP A 31 -6.40 -14.82 6.21
CA ASP A 31 -5.15 -15.56 5.99
C ASP A 31 -3.93 -14.67 5.69
N SER A 32 -4.06 -13.34 5.78
CA SER A 32 -2.96 -12.39 5.53
C SER A 32 -2.91 -11.22 6.51
N ILE A 33 -1.73 -10.61 6.63
CA ILE A 33 -1.56 -9.26 7.19
C ILE A 33 -1.08 -8.33 6.08
N MET A 34 -1.85 -7.26 5.82
CA MET A 34 -1.49 -6.25 4.83
C MET A 34 -0.61 -5.18 5.46
N VAL A 35 0.48 -4.84 4.78
CA VAL A 35 1.30 -3.66 5.03
C VAL A 35 1.07 -2.66 3.90
N SER A 36 0.54 -1.49 4.22
CA SER A 36 0.38 -0.39 3.26
C SER A 36 1.38 0.73 3.56
N PHE A 37 2.05 1.24 2.52
CA PHE A 37 3.03 2.33 2.65
C PHE A 37 3.11 3.16 1.36
N THR A 38 3.63 4.37 1.47
CA THR A 38 3.77 5.31 0.36
C THR A 38 5.23 5.63 0.11
N LEU A 39 5.63 5.56 -1.15
CA LEU A 39 6.87 6.06 -1.71
C LEU A 39 6.54 7.22 -2.65
N VAL A 40 7.54 8.01 -3.04
CA VAL A 40 7.31 9.13 -3.97
C VAL A 40 6.66 8.66 -5.26
N GLY A 41 5.42 9.10 -5.49
CA GLY A 41 4.62 8.74 -6.67
C GLY A 41 4.10 7.29 -6.71
N VAL A 42 4.24 6.51 -5.63
CA VAL A 42 3.79 5.11 -5.57
C VAL A 42 3.19 4.77 -4.22
N ARG A 43 1.95 4.27 -4.19
CA ARG A 43 1.39 3.56 -3.03
C ARG A 43 1.58 2.07 -3.21
N VAL A 44 1.99 1.35 -2.17
CA VAL A 44 2.15 -0.10 -2.17
C VAL A 44 1.24 -0.71 -1.12
N GLU A 45 0.57 -1.79 -1.49
CA GLU A 45 -0.17 -2.68 -0.61
C GLU A 45 0.47 -4.06 -0.73
N LEU A 46 1.00 -4.59 0.37
CA LEU A 46 1.74 -5.85 0.42
C LEU A 46 1.10 -6.76 1.47
N ASP A 47 0.51 -7.86 1.02
CA ASP A 47 -0.07 -8.90 1.86
C ASP A 47 0.98 -9.97 2.21
N PHE A 48 1.11 -10.26 3.50
CA PHE A 48 1.91 -11.35 4.03
C PHE A 48 1.01 -12.53 4.40
N PHE A 49 1.02 -13.58 3.57
CA PHE A 49 0.38 -14.87 3.85
C PHE A 49 1.34 -15.79 4.61
N SER A 50 0.85 -16.94 5.05
CA SER A 50 1.68 -17.91 5.78
C SER A 50 2.91 -18.41 4.97
N ASP A 51 2.79 -18.52 3.65
CA ASP A 51 3.72 -19.23 2.76
C ASP A 51 4.17 -18.42 1.53
N HIS A 52 3.62 -17.22 1.34
CA HIS A 52 4.01 -16.32 0.25
C HIS A 52 3.64 -14.87 0.59
N VAL A 53 3.96 -13.96 -0.34
CA VAL A 53 3.51 -12.57 -0.29
C VAL A 53 2.86 -12.20 -1.63
N GLU A 54 1.87 -11.31 -1.59
CA GLU A 54 1.29 -10.67 -2.78
C GLU A 54 1.42 -9.16 -2.62
N PHE A 55 1.64 -8.42 -3.71
CA PHE A 55 1.61 -6.96 -3.62
C PHE A 55 0.97 -6.33 -4.84
N SER A 56 0.30 -5.21 -4.58
CA SER A 56 -0.17 -4.27 -5.59
C SER A 56 0.56 -2.95 -5.40
N TYR A 57 0.79 -2.23 -6.50
CA TYR A 57 1.29 -0.88 -6.44
C TYR A 57 0.48 0.04 -7.35
N PHE A 58 0.26 1.26 -6.89
CA PHE A 58 -0.55 2.27 -7.55
C PHE A 58 0.34 3.46 -7.83
N GLN A 59 0.49 3.82 -9.11
CA GLN A 59 1.30 4.97 -9.52
C GLN A 59 0.44 6.23 -9.53
N GLY A 60 1.04 7.34 -9.11
CA GLY A 60 0.39 8.64 -9.06
C GLY A 60 1.39 9.79 -9.05
N THR A 61 0.86 11.01 -9.00
CA THR A 61 1.65 12.23 -8.83
C THR A 61 1.41 12.80 -7.43
N GLU A 62 2.43 13.45 -6.88
CA GLU A 62 2.34 14.21 -5.62
C GLU A 62 2.08 15.70 -5.85
N ALA A 63 1.73 16.08 -7.08
CA ALA A 63 1.34 17.44 -7.39
C ALA A 63 0.13 17.85 -6.54
N VAL A 64 0.20 19.05 -5.98
CA VAL A 64 -0.92 19.63 -5.23
C VAL A 64 -1.91 20.19 -6.23
N GLU A 65 -3.12 19.63 -6.24
CA GLU A 65 -4.24 20.13 -7.02
C GLU A 65 -5.18 20.97 -6.17
N THR A 66 -5.63 22.10 -6.72
CA THR A 66 -6.57 23.02 -6.05
C THR A 66 -7.92 23.12 -6.75
N ASP A 67 -8.06 22.50 -7.93
CA ASP A 67 -9.34 22.47 -8.66
C ASP A 67 -10.29 21.45 -8.01
N THR A 68 -11.27 21.95 -7.24
CA THR A 68 -12.29 21.11 -6.64
C THR A 68 -13.22 20.46 -7.67
N GLY A 69 -13.36 21.05 -8.86
CA GLY A 69 -14.11 20.44 -9.97
C GLY A 69 -13.39 19.25 -10.59
N LEU A 70 -12.06 19.23 -10.54
CA LEU A 70 -11.26 18.03 -10.85
C LEU A 70 -11.49 16.94 -9.82
N LEU A 71 -11.48 17.28 -8.52
CA LEU A 71 -11.76 16.32 -7.44
C LEU A 71 -13.10 15.60 -7.65
N GLU A 72 -14.18 16.34 -7.90
CA GLU A 72 -15.49 15.74 -8.13
C GLU A 72 -15.54 14.85 -9.38
N ARG A 73 -14.83 15.20 -10.45
CA ARG A 73 -14.72 14.36 -11.66
C ARG A 73 -14.01 13.05 -11.36
N LEU A 74 -12.86 13.11 -10.69
CA LEU A 74 -12.10 11.93 -10.28
C LEU A 74 -12.95 11.00 -9.40
N MET A 75 -13.70 11.56 -8.45
CA MET A 75 -14.62 10.76 -7.65
C MET A 75 -15.65 10.07 -8.54
N ARG A 76 -16.36 10.77 -9.43
CA ARG A 76 -17.36 10.10 -10.29
C ARG A 76 -16.78 9.06 -11.24
N GLU A 77 -15.58 9.29 -11.76
CA GLU A 77 -14.93 8.41 -12.73
C GLU A 77 -14.35 7.14 -12.09
N HIS A 78 -13.96 7.20 -10.81
CA HIS A 78 -13.28 6.10 -10.11
C HIS A 78 -14.05 5.55 -8.90
N TRP A 79 -15.16 6.17 -8.50
CA TRP A 79 -16.00 5.75 -7.38
C TRP A 79 -17.34 5.22 -7.89
N GLY A 80 -17.43 3.92 -8.15
CA GLY A 80 -18.68 3.22 -8.50
C GLY A 80 -18.52 2.18 -9.60
N ASP A 81 -19.12 1.01 -9.36
CA ASP A 81 -19.19 -0.23 -10.16
C ASP A 81 -17.90 -1.05 -10.34
N ASP A 82 -17.47 -1.69 -9.24
CA ASP A 82 -17.24 -3.14 -9.19
C ASP A 82 -18.27 -3.77 -8.24
#